data_AF-A0A7V2FYS5-F1
#
_entry.id   AF-A0A7V2FYS5-F1
#
_cell.length_a   1.000
_cell.length_b   1.000
_cell.length_c   1.000
_cell.angle_alpha   90.00
_cell.angle_beta   90.00
_cell.angle_gamma   90.00
#
_symmetry.space_group_name_H-M   'P 1'
#
loop_
_entity.id
_entity.type
_entity.pdbx_description
1 polymer ?
#
loop_
_entity_poly.entity_id
_entity_poly.type
_entity_poly.pdbx_seq_one_letter_code
_entity_poly.pdbx_strand_id
1 'polypeptide(L)'
;MTTARKTIRFPVPAAPPPPQIVDVWSRTQPKYRRRAVLFLLLTAALFAGLGSFAYWLRSGVVFAPAMRGYWAAWWRAFNPAGEEQVNLTDLLVYPIHLEQVPMQIVVVGLLLASLISVPILVAILYRFPLSLLFTGIVAFVAMMPWLAVCGSAGCLIASWRRIAFRYASATIGLLPMVAYFVVASQDGSRLAPPTTPADKVTLYYPWLIALIGSAVTMGLTLLIARLVNYRPGAIAPVLAVMFAVPWVIFETQVGRDELYYRLLERAYAPDSRFFEEGPAEEAIERAMRRELRRDSDPTRNRHALRQNILLYMTFQLEADQHLGVLAQRVHEVFEQCGRFREEFSHSRYIPNVLYIQGMALDTRVDVNRFRQEAYIDYYHDFPSHVSYDAWAAVLSNFPQSPVATVAAVHTAKLLVRDSRVDQAIEALQRFARPAGQDSSSPPRPAGQRPGWREMLDKKPAEATLNIPLRAVVSEGRRLLDLLVNNRDTRYGDAPLADLFALDPRSTHYASNLEDLLGRYPGSALEDNLLLASALTPRSAATRIARLRELLLDARLNDARPAAIYDLARVLEEDYQPAEAQELYRQVMEAHPLSPWADDAKAAVERLTQMAARR
;
A
#
# COMPACT_ATOMS: atom_id res chain seq x y z
N MET A 1 -76.73 18.72 79.66
CA MET A 1 -76.50 18.67 78.21
C MET A 1 -75.10 19.20 77.90
N THR A 2 -74.13 18.31 77.62
CA THR A 2 -72.99 18.57 76.71
C THR A 2 -72.17 17.28 76.58
N THR A 3 -72.48 16.51 75.53
CA THR A 3 -71.78 15.29 75.13
C THR A 3 -70.54 15.67 74.31
N ALA A 4 -69.34 15.46 74.87
CA ALA A 4 -68.07 15.68 74.20
C ALA A 4 -67.77 14.55 73.20
N ARG A 5 -67.84 14.85 71.91
CA ARG A 5 -67.58 13.92 70.80
C ARG A 5 -66.07 13.85 70.55
N LYS A 6 -65.43 12.75 70.97
CA LYS A 6 -64.01 12.47 70.74
C LYS A 6 -63.79 12.05 69.28
N THR A 7 -63.37 13.00 68.43
CA THR A 7 -62.98 12.74 67.04
C THR A 7 -61.67 11.94 66.98
N ILE A 8 -61.77 10.68 66.59
CA ILE A 8 -60.64 9.80 66.29
C ILE A 8 -60.06 10.25 64.93
N ARG A 9 -58.85 10.85 64.93
CA ARG A 9 -58.10 11.13 63.69
C ARG A 9 -57.39 9.84 63.26
N PHE A 10 -57.80 9.25 62.16
CA PHE A 10 -57.05 8.17 61.51
C PHE A 10 -55.75 8.73 60.94
N PRO A 11 -54.60 8.04 61.11
CA PRO A 11 -53.35 8.45 60.49
C PRO A 11 -53.51 8.41 58.97
N VAL A 12 -53.23 9.54 58.30
CA VAL A 12 -53.16 9.61 56.84
C VAL A 12 -52.03 8.66 56.41
N PRO A 13 -52.30 7.64 55.57
CA PRO A 13 -51.26 6.73 55.12
C PRO A 13 -50.15 7.55 54.46
N ALA A 14 -48.91 7.35 54.90
CA ALA A 14 -47.74 8.01 54.33
C ALA A 14 -47.76 7.79 52.81
N ALA A 15 -47.57 8.87 52.04
CA ALA A 15 -47.49 8.77 50.59
C ALA A 15 -46.44 7.71 50.22
N PRO A 16 -46.77 6.75 49.33
CA PRO A 16 -45.81 5.73 48.94
C PRO A 16 -44.53 6.41 48.43
N PRO A 17 -43.34 5.88 48.78
CA PRO A 17 -42.09 6.47 48.32
C PRO A 17 -42.12 6.59 46.79
N PRO A 18 -41.62 7.70 46.23
CA PRO A 18 -41.62 7.89 44.78
C PRO A 18 -40.94 6.68 44.12
N PRO A 19 -41.53 6.12 43.05
CA PRO A 19 -41.02 4.92 42.41
C PRO A 19 -39.56 5.15 42.00
N GLN A 20 -38.68 4.23 42.43
CA GLN A 20 -37.26 4.31 42.08
C GLN A 20 -37.12 4.18 40.56
N ILE A 21 -36.65 5.25 39.90
CA ILE A 21 -36.44 5.27 38.45
C ILE A 21 -35.17 4.45 38.15
N VAL A 22 -35.36 3.16 37.86
CA VAL A 22 -34.25 2.23 37.60
C VAL A 22 -33.74 2.37 36.16
N ASP A 23 -34.64 2.46 35.16
CA ASP A 23 -34.28 2.55 33.75
C ASP A 23 -35.18 3.51 32.96
N VAL A 24 -34.87 3.74 31.69
CA VAL A 24 -35.66 4.63 30.81
C VAL A 24 -37.13 4.17 30.70
N TRP A 25 -37.36 2.86 30.78
CA TRP A 25 -38.69 2.24 30.61
C TRP A 25 -39.54 2.22 31.88
N SER A 26 -38.95 2.52 33.04
CA SER A 26 -39.69 2.71 34.30
C SER A 26 -40.73 3.84 34.21
N ARG A 27 -40.59 4.75 33.23
CA ARG A 27 -41.59 5.77 32.90
C ARG A 27 -42.68 5.19 32.00
N THR A 28 -43.82 4.86 32.58
CA THR A 28 -44.93 4.19 31.88
C THR A 28 -45.75 5.10 30.97
N GLN A 29 -45.65 6.44 31.10
CA GLN A 29 -46.48 7.35 30.32
C GLN A 29 -46.17 7.28 28.81
N PRO A 30 -47.19 7.24 27.92
CA PRO A 30 -47.01 7.07 26.47
C PRO A 30 -46.08 8.10 25.81
N LYS A 31 -46.11 9.36 26.28
CA LYS A 31 -45.27 10.45 25.78
C LYS A 31 -43.78 10.15 25.95
N TYR A 32 -43.38 9.58 27.10
CA TYR A 32 -41.98 9.23 27.35
C TYR A 32 -41.54 8.01 26.54
N ARG A 33 -42.43 7.03 26.34
CA ARG A 33 -42.15 5.87 25.48
C ARG A 33 -41.91 6.25 24.03
N ARG A 34 -42.77 7.11 23.45
CA ARG A 34 -42.59 7.61 22.06
C ARG A 34 -41.27 8.37 21.90
N ARG A 35 -40.94 9.23 22.87
CA ARG A 35 -39.65 9.94 22.89
C ARG A 35 -38.46 8.98 23.01
N ALA A 36 -38.55 7.97 23.89
CA ALA A 36 -37.50 6.97 24.04
C ALA A 36 -37.25 6.20 22.74
N VAL A 37 -38.31 5.76 22.05
CA VAL A 37 -38.19 5.09 20.75
C VAL A 37 -37.58 6.02 19.71
N LEU A 38 -38.06 7.26 19.59
CA LEU A 38 -37.52 8.23 18.63
C LEU A 38 -36.03 8.51 18.87
N PHE A 39 -35.63 8.72 20.13
CA PHE A 39 -34.22 8.91 20.46
C PHE A 39 -33.38 7.65 20.23
N LEU A 40 -33.94 6.46 20.50
CA LEU A 40 -33.25 5.20 20.23
C LEU A 40 -33.02 5.00 18.73
N LEU A 41 -34.01 5.32 17.89
CA LEU A 41 -33.89 5.26 16.43
C LEU A 41 -32.88 6.29 15.91
N LEU A 42 -32.90 7.52 16.43
CA LEU A 42 -31.89 8.53 16.10
C LEU A 42 -30.48 8.07 16.49
N THR A 43 -30.34 7.49 17.69
CA THR A 43 -29.08 6.92 18.16
C THR A 43 -28.64 5.74 17.29
N ALA A 44 -29.55 4.87 16.87
CA ALA A 44 -29.23 3.78 15.95
C ALA A 44 -28.79 4.30 14.57
N ALA A 45 -29.42 5.35 14.04
CA ALA A 45 -29.03 5.98 12.78
C ALA A 45 -27.64 6.62 12.86
N LEU A 46 -27.35 7.37 13.92
CA LEU A 46 -26.01 7.94 14.17
C LEU A 46 -24.95 6.84 14.29
N PHE A 47 -25.28 5.75 14.99
CA PHE A 47 -24.38 4.62 15.16
C PHE A 47 -24.18 3.82 13.86
N ALA A 48 -25.20 3.73 13.00
CA ALA A 48 -25.05 3.20 11.65
C ALA A 48 -24.13 4.08 10.78
N GLY A 49 -24.20 5.41 10.94
CA GLY A 49 -23.23 6.34 10.35
C GLY A 49 -21.80 6.08 10.83
N LEU A 50 -21.60 5.87 12.14
CA LEU A 50 -20.30 5.48 12.72
C LEU A 50 -19.81 4.13 12.16
N GLY A 51 -20.70 3.13 12.04
CA GLY A 51 -20.36 1.84 11.44
C GLY A 51 -19.99 1.96 9.96
N SER A 52 -20.70 2.80 9.22
CA SER A 52 -20.41 3.10 7.81
C SER A 52 -19.06 3.81 7.67
N PHE A 53 -18.74 4.76 8.57
CA PHE A 53 -17.44 5.40 8.63
C PHE A 53 -16.32 4.41 8.95
N ALA A 54 -16.52 3.49 9.90
CA ALA A 54 -15.55 2.44 10.20
C ALA A 54 -15.25 1.55 8.99
N TYR A 55 -16.29 1.19 8.24
CA TYR A 55 -16.15 0.42 7.01
C TYR A 55 -15.50 1.23 5.88
N TRP A 56 -15.85 2.51 5.75
CA TRP A 56 -15.27 3.42 4.77
C TRP A 56 -13.77 3.62 5.00
N LEU A 57 -13.34 3.83 6.25
CA LEU A 57 -11.91 3.91 6.58
C LEU A 57 -11.11 2.68 6.15
N ARG A 58 -11.76 1.53 6.06
CA ARG A 58 -11.12 0.27 5.67
C ARG A 58 -11.12 0.03 4.16
N SER A 59 -12.15 0.48 3.47
CA SER A 59 -12.44 0.06 2.08
C SER A 59 -12.49 1.20 1.07
N GLY A 60 -12.59 2.45 1.52
CA GLY A 60 -12.94 3.60 0.68
C GLY A 60 -14.41 3.62 0.23
N VAL A 61 -15.21 2.60 0.58
CA VAL A 61 -16.63 2.49 0.19
C VAL A 61 -17.52 2.95 1.34
N VAL A 62 -18.38 3.94 1.07
CA VAL A 62 -19.19 4.59 2.12
C VAL A 62 -20.21 3.64 2.75
N PHE A 63 -20.74 2.67 1.99
CA PHE A 63 -21.82 1.80 2.46
C PHE A 63 -21.60 0.34 2.05
N ALA A 64 -21.31 -0.51 3.05
CA ALA A 64 -20.94 -1.91 2.81
C ALA A 64 -22.00 -2.71 2.02
N PRO A 65 -23.30 -2.66 2.36
CA PRO A 65 -24.31 -3.47 1.67
C PRO A 65 -24.50 -3.12 0.18
N ALA A 66 -24.04 -1.96 -0.29
CA ALA A 66 -24.07 -1.61 -1.71
C ALA A 66 -22.93 -2.26 -2.52
N MET A 67 -21.92 -2.84 -1.85
CA MET A 67 -20.79 -3.48 -2.53
C MET A 67 -21.20 -4.78 -3.22
N ARG A 68 -20.77 -4.97 -4.47
CA ARG A 68 -20.91 -6.26 -5.17
C ARG A 68 -20.11 -7.33 -4.42
N GLY A 69 -20.75 -8.47 -4.14
CA GLY A 69 -20.12 -9.56 -3.39
C GLY A 69 -20.04 -9.34 -1.87
N TYR A 70 -20.77 -8.36 -1.33
CA TYR A 70 -20.86 -8.07 0.10
C TYR A 70 -21.00 -9.32 0.98
N TRP A 71 -21.94 -10.22 0.66
CA TRP A 71 -22.18 -11.43 1.47
C TRP A 71 -20.98 -12.38 1.48
N ALA A 72 -20.27 -12.51 0.36
CA ALA A 72 -19.07 -13.32 0.27
C ALA A 72 -17.92 -12.70 1.08
N ALA A 73 -17.79 -11.37 1.08
CA ALA A 73 -16.81 -10.65 1.89
C ALA A 73 -17.13 -10.75 3.39
N TRP A 74 -18.40 -10.61 3.77
CA TRP A 74 -18.85 -10.76 5.16
C TRP A 74 -18.61 -12.18 5.68
N TRP A 75 -18.93 -13.20 4.88
CA TRP A 75 -18.68 -14.59 5.25
C TRP A 75 -17.19 -14.88 5.44
N ARG A 76 -16.33 -14.34 4.57
CA ARG A 76 -14.88 -14.42 4.72
C ARG A 76 -14.38 -13.75 6.00
N ALA A 77 -14.92 -12.57 6.34
CA ALA A 77 -14.62 -11.90 7.61
C ALA A 77 -15.07 -12.69 8.84
N PHE A 78 -16.12 -13.52 8.72
CA PHE A 78 -16.63 -14.34 9.81
C PHE A 78 -15.92 -15.69 9.95
N ASN A 79 -15.42 -16.28 8.85
CA ASN A 79 -14.83 -17.61 8.86
C ASN A 79 -13.53 -17.66 9.69
N PRO A 80 -13.50 -18.35 10.86
CA PRO A 80 -12.31 -18.41 11.71
C PRO A 80 -11.16 -19.22 11.09
N ALA A 81 -11.46 -20.10 10.12
CA ALA A 81 -10.48 -20.97 9.49
C ALA A 81 -10.00 -20.44 8.12
N GLY A 82 -10.52 -19.30 7.66
CA GLY A 82 -10.19 -18.75 6.36
C GLY A 82 -8.82 -18.06 6.35
N GLU A 83 -8.07 -18.23 5.27
CA GLU A 83 -6.79 -17.51 5.08
C GLU A 83 -6.98 -15.98 4.90
N GLU A 84 -8.20 -15.56 4.54
CA GLU A 84 -8.61 -14.16 4.39
C GLU A 84 -9.40 -13.65 5.60
N GLN A 85 -9.09 -14.14 6.81
CA GLN A 85 -9.74 -13.61 8.01
C GLN A 85 -9.40 -12.12 8.13
N VAL A 86 -10.43 -11.29 8.13
CA VAL A 86 -10.28 -9.87 8.40
C VAL A 86 -10.04 -9.71 9.89
N ASN A 87 -8.80 -9.50 10.25
CA ASN A 87 -8.45 -9.25 11.64
C ASN A 87 -8.53 -7.76 11.96
N LEU A 88 -8.71 -7.47 13.24
CA LEU A 88 -8.59 -6.10 13.76
C LEU A 88 -7.21 -5.50 13.46
N THR A 89 -6.18 -6.33 13.41
CA THR A 89 -4.83 -5.94 12.98
C THR A 89 -4.82 -5.46 11.52
N ASP A 90 -5.65 -6.02 10.64
CA ASP A 90 -5.76 -5.52 9.26
C ASP A 90 -6.32 -4.11 9.22
N LEU A 91 -7.17 -3.68 10.16
CA LEU A 91 -7.64 -2.29 10.25
C LEU A 91 -6.51 -1.32 10.63
N LEU A 92 -5.49 -1.81 11.34
CA LEU A 92 -4.33 -1.01 11.75
C LEU A 92 -3.26 -0.95 10.66
N VAL A 93 -3.09 -2.05 9.94
CA VAL A 93 -2.08 -2.15 8.88
C VAL A 93 -2.64 -1.61 7.56
N TYR A 94 -3.95 -1.71 7.34
CA TYR A 94 -4.58 -1.39 6.08
C TYR A 94 -5.89 -0.61 6.25
N PRO A 95 -6.17 0.39 5.39
CA PRO A 95 -5.35 0.94 4.30
C PRO A 95 -4.25 1.90 4.74
N ILE A 96 -4.38 2.53 5.90
CA ILE A 96 -3.42 3.53 6.37
C ILE A 96 -2.52 2.89 7.41
N HIS A 97 -1.26 2.65 7.07
CA HIS A 97 -0.27 2.13 8.01
C HIS A 97 -0.03 3.15 9.16
N LEU A 98 -0.21 2.71 10.40
CA LEU A 98 -0.05 3.58 11.59
C LEU A 98 1.35 4.21 11.70
N GLU A 99 2.38 3.56 11.17
CA GLU A 99 3.74 4.11 11.19
C GLU A 99 3.93 5.30 10.26
N GLN A 100 3.11 5.41 9.21
CA GLN A 100 3.17 6.49 8.23
C GLN A 100 2.29 7.66 8.68
N VAL A 101 1.15 7.35 9.29
CA VAL A 101 0.19 8.33 9.81
C VAL A 101 -0.19 8.00 11.25
N PRO A 102 0.64 8.39 12.24
CA PRO A 102 0.44 8.03 13.64
C PRO A 102 -0.87 8.58 14.24
N MET A 103 -1.39 9.69 13.73
CA MET A 103 -2.70 10.22 14.13
C MET A 103 -3.86 9.24 13.88
N GLN A 104 -3.70 8.30 12.95
CA GLN A 104 -4.68 7.24 12.71
C GLN A 104 -4.86 6.32 13.93
N ILE A 105 -3.84 6.20 14.80
CA ILE A 105 -3.93 5.47 16.08
C ILE A 105 -5.06 6.05 16.94
N VAL A 106 -5.13 7.38 17.02
CA VAL A 106 -6.14 8.09 17.82
C VAL A 106 -7.52 7.95 17.18
N VAL A 107 -7.61 8.13 15.86
CA VAL A 107 -8.88 7.99 15.11
C VAL A 107 -9.46 6.59 15.29
N VAL A 108 -8.67 5.55 15.02
CA VAL A 108 -9.11 4.16 15.13
C VAL A 108 -9.42 3.79 16.58
N GLY A 109 -8.59 4.23 17.54
CA GLY A 109 -8.84 4.02 18.96
C GLY A 109 -10.17 4.62 19.43
N LEU A 110 -10.45 5.87 19.09
CA LEU A 110 -11.72 6.54 19.45
C LEU A 110 -12.93 5.94 18.73
N LEU A 111 -12.76 5.53 17.47
CA LEU A 111 -13.79 4.84 16.70
C LEU A 111 -14.16 3.50 17.35
N LEU A 112 -13.17 2.68 17.69
CA LEU A 112 -13.39 1.40 18.37
C LEU A 112 -13.97 1.60 19.77
N ALA A 113 -13.52 2.63 20.50
CA ALA A 113 -14.10 2.98 21.80
C ALA A 113 -15.61 3.24 21.67
N SER A 114 -16.00 3.94 20.61
CA SER A 114 -17.40 4.21 20.29
C SER A 114 -18.16 2.93 19.93
N LEU A 115 -17.61 2.10 19.03
CA LEU A 115 -18.25 0.84 18.61
C LEU A 115 -18.47 -0.14 19.77
N ILE A 116 -17.58 -0.14 20.76
CA ILE A 116 -17.66 -1.02 21.94
C ILE A 116 -18.56 -0.45 23.03
N SER A 117 -18.41 0.82 23.38
CA SER A 117 -19.08 1.39 24.56
C SER A 117 -20.58 1.59 24.38
N VAL A 118 -21.02 1.91 23.16
CA VAL A 118 -22.42 2.25 22.88
C VAL A 118 -23.37 1.08 23.08
N PRO A 119 -23.14 -0.12 22.51
CA PRO A 119 -23.99 -1.28 22.77
C PRO A 119 -24.10 -1.60 24.27
N ILE A 120 -22.99 -1.54 25.00
CA ILE A 120 -22.95 -1.82 26.45
C ILE A 120 -23.76 -0.77 27.22
N LEU A 121 -23.61 0.52 26.89
CA LEU A 121 -24.40 1.60 27.50
C LEU A 121 -25.90 1.44 27.22
N VAL A 122 -26.27 1.04 26.00
CA VAL A 122 -27.67 0.77 25.64
C VAL A 122 -28.21 -0.44 26.42
N ALA A 123 -27.41 -1.49 26.62
CA ALA A 123 -27.80 -2.66 27.42
C ALA A 123 -28.10 -2.27 28.87
N ILE A 124 -27.30 -1.38 29.46
CA ILE A 124 -27.44 -0.91 30.84
C ILE A 124 -28.60 0.09 30.99
N LEU A 125 -28.74 1.05 30.06
CA LEU A 125 -29.68 2.18 30.20
C LEU A 125 -31.08 1.87 29.66
N TYR A 126 -31.18 1.09 28.57
CA TYR A 126 -32.45 0.72 27.97
C TYR A 126 -32.84 -0.71 28.30
N ARG A 127 -32.10 -1.73 27.83
CA ARG A 127 -32.27 -3.18 28.08
C ARG A 127 -31.42 -3.97 27.07
N PHE A 128 -31.10 -5.22 27.40
CA PHE A 128 -30.30 -6.11 26.56
C PHE A 128 -30.85 -6.35 25.13
N PRO A 129 -32.15 -6.63 24.88
CA PRO A 129 -32.60 -6.87 23.51
C PRO A 129 -32.42 -5.66 22.58
N LEU A 130 -32.45 -4.45 23.14
CA LEU A 130 -32.24 -3.22 22.36
C LEU A 130 -30.77 -2.99 22.01
N SER A 131 -29.83 -3.55 22.77
CA SER A 131 -28.40 -3.49 22.41
C SER A 131 -28.05 -4.42 21.25
N LEU A 132 -28.84 -5.47 21.01
CA LEU A 132 -28.66 -6.38 19.86
C LEU A 132 -28.81 -5.66 18.51
N LEU A 133 -29.62 -4.60 18.46
CA LEU A 133 -29.70 -3.73 17.28
C LEU A 133 -28.34 -3.08 16.98
N PHE A 134 -27.65 -2.59 18.01
CA PHE A 134 -26.36 -1.92 17.87
C PHE A 134 -25.25 -2.92 17.56
N THR A 135 -25.21 -4.08 18.21
CA THR A 135 -24.23 -5.13 17.85
C THR A 135 -24.49 -5.67 16.44
N GLY A 136 -25.75 -5.74 16.00
CA GLY A 136 -26.11 -6.02 14.60
C GLY A 136 -25.56 -4.99 13.63
N ILE A 137 -25.61 -3.70 13.96
CA ILE A 137 -24.97 -2.63 13.15
C ILE A 137 -23.45 -2.86 13.06
N VAL A 138 -22.77 -3.24 14.15
CA VAL A 138 -21.32 -3.57 14.11
C VAL A 138 -21.06 -4.77 13.20
N ALA A 139 -21.90 -5.81 13.28
CA ALA A 139 -21.73 -7.02 12.47
C ALA A 139 -21.91 -6.76 10.97
N PHE A 140 -22.98 -6.04 10.60
CA PHE A 140 -23.42 -5.93 9.19
C PHE A 140 -23.09 -4.57 8.54
N VAL A 141 -23.00 -3.48 9.28
CA VAL A 141 -22.66 -2.18 8.68
C VAL A 141 -21.15 -1.96 8.74
N ALA A 142 -20.53 -2.20 9.90
CA ALA A 142 -19.07 -2.05 10.07
C ALA A 142 -18.26 -3.25 9.55
N MET A 143 -18.90 -4.35 9.14
CA MET A 143 -18.24 -5.60 8.71
C MET A 143 -17.29 -6.19 9.77
N MET A 144 -17.64 -6.13 11.05
CA MET A 144 -16.84 -6.65 12.17
C MET A 144 -17.63 -7.66 13.01
N PRO A 145 -17.90 -8.87 12.48
CA PRO A 145 -18.78 -9.82 13.13
C PRO A 145 -18.19 -10.37 14.44
N TRP A 146 -16.87 -10.57 14.53
CA TRP A 146 -16.21 -11.01 15.78
C TRP A 146 -16.31 -9.96 16.90
N LEU A 147 -16.10 -8.69 16.56
CA LEU A 147 -16.30 -7.59 17.51
C LEU A 147 -17.76 -7.54 17.99
N ALA A 148 -18.73 -7.79 17.09
CA ALA A 148 -20.15 -7.84 17.45
C ALA A 148 -20.52 -9.02 18.36
N VAL A 149 -19.91 -10.19 18.16
CA VAL A 149 -20.08 -11.37 19.04
C VAL A 149 -19.56 -11.06 20.44
N CYS A 150 -18.32 -10.57 20.55
CA CYS A 150 -17.73 -10.14 21.82
C CYS A 150 -18.54 -9.01 22.47
N GLY A 151 -19.09 -8.10 21.66
CA GLY A 151 -19.95 -7.00 22.09
C GLY A 151 -21.26 -7.49 22.68
N SER A 152 -21.85 -8.49 22.05
CA SER A 152 -23.08 -9.12 22.52
C SER A 152 -22.85 -9.86 23.84
N ALA A 153 -21.72 -10.56 23.99
CA ALA A 153 -21.31 -11.17 25.25
C ALA A 153 -21.07 -10.12 26.35
N GLY A 154 -20.38 -9.01 26.03
CA GLY A 154 -20.17 -7.89 26.96
C GLY A 154 -21.49 -7.24 27.41
N CYS A 155 -22.44 -7.04 26.49
CA CYS A 155 -23.78 -6.55 26.80
C CYS A 155 -24.56 -7.52 27.70
N LEU A 156 -24.44 -8.83 27.46
CA LEU A 156 -25.07 -9.86 28.29
C LEU A 156 -24.51 -9.82 29.72
N ILE A 157 -23.18 -9.82 29.88
CA ILE A 157 -22.51 -9.77 31.19
C ILE A 157 -22.88 -8.49 31.95
N ALA A 158 -22.85 -7.33 31.28
CA ALA A 158 -23.21 -6.05 31.89
C ALA A 158 -24.67 -5.98 32.35
N SER A 159 -25.57 -6.76 31.71
CA SER A 159 -27.00 -6.79 32.01
C SER A 159 -27.44 -7.92 32.96
N TRP A 160 -26.64 -8.99 33.08
CA TRP A 160 -27.00 -10.22 33.81
C TRP A 160 -27.27 -9.97 35.29
N ARG A 161 -26.41 -9.19 35.96
CA ARG A 161 -26.56 -8.88 37.39
C ARG A 161 -26.45 -7.38 37.58
N ARG A 162 -27.59 -6.71 37.81
CA ARG A 162 -27.66 -5.27 38.03
C ARG A 162 -26.99 -4.91 39.36
N ILE A 163 -25.69 -4.65 39.33
CA ILE A 163 -24.92 -4.14 40.47
C ILE A 163 -25.39 -2.70 40.71
N ALA A 164 -25.50 -2.28 41.98
CA ALA A 164 -25.89 -0.92 42.33
C ALA A 164 -24.95 0.14 41.69
N PHE A 165 -23.68 -0.22 41.55
CA PHE A 165 -22.67 0.60 40.90
C PHE A 165 -22.57 0.30 39.39
N ARG A 166 -23.36 1.04 38.60
CA ARG A 166 -23.49 0.84 37.14
C ARG A 166 -22.18 0.94 36.36
N TYR A 167 -21.25 1.77 36.83
CA TYR A 167 -19.94 1.90 36.19
C TYR A 167 -19.14 0.59 36.28
N ALA A 168 -19.18 -0.11 37.42
CA ALA A 168 -18.54 -1.42 37.53
C ALA A 168 -19.19 -2.47 36.60
N SER A 169 -20.51 -2.47 36.45
CA SER A 169 -21.16 -3.34 35.46
C SER A 169 -20.70 -3.04 34.03
N ALA A 170 -20.49 -1.76 33.70
CA ALA A 170 -20.01 -1.34 32.38
C ALA A 170 -18.55 -1.78 32.14
N THR A 171 -17.67 -1.63 33.13
CA THR A 171 -16.26 -2.06 33.01
C THR A 171 -16.10 -3.57 32.96
N ILE A 172 -16.90 -4.33 33.74
CA ILE A 172 -16.94 -5.80 33.64
C ILE A 172 -17.42 -6.23 32.24
N GLY A 173 -18.34 -5.47 31.64
CA GLY A 173 -18.78 -5.68 30.26
C GLY A 173 -17.68 -5.52 29.20
N LEU A 174 -16.55 -4.87 29.52
CA LEU A 174 -15.40 -4.75 28.62
C LEU A 174 -14.49 -5.99 28.62
N LEU A 175 -14.63 -6.92 29.58
CA LEU A 175 -13.74 -8.09 29.68
C LEU A 175 -13.69 -8.95 28.41
N PRO A 176 -14.81 -9.28 27.73
CA PRO A 176 -14.76 -10.02 26.47
C PRO A 176 -14.00 -9.28 25.36
N MET A 177 -13.99 -7.94 25.38
CA MET A 177 -13.24 -7.13 24.42
C MET A 177 -11.76 -7.17 24.65
N VAL A 178 -11.33 -7.11 25.92
CA VAL A 178 -9.92 -7.24 26.30
C VAL A 178 -9.40 -8.61 25.85
N ALA A 179 -10.15 -9.68 26.11
CA ALA A 179 -9.80 -11.02 25.66
C ALA A 179 -9.69 -11.08 24.12
N TYR A 180 -10.65 -10.49 23.41
CA TYR A 180 -10.63 -10.43 21.95
C TYR A 180 -9.41 -9.67 21.40
N PHE A 181 -9.07 -8.51 21.96
CA PHE A 181 -7.89 -7.74 21.54
C PHE A 181 -6.59 -8.50 21.80
N VAL A 182 -6.48 -9.19 22.93
CA VAL A 182 -5.30 -10.02 23.23
C VAL A 182 -5.16 -11.15 22.21
N VAL A 183 -6.23 -11.89 21.92
CA VAL A 183 -6.22 -12.97 20.91
C VAL A 183 -5.89 -12.41 19.52
N ALA A 184 -6.57 -11.35 19.09
CA ALA A 184 -6.36 -10.73 17.77
C ALA A 184 -4.94 -10.16 17.59
N SER A 185 -4.25 -9.82 18.67
CA SER A 185 -2.87 -9.32 18.63
C SER A 185 -1.79 -10.41 18.60
N GLN A 186 -2.13 -11.65 18.98
CA GLN A 186 -1.20 -12.78 18.97
C GLN A 186 -1.03 -13.35 17.56
N ASP A 187 -2.11 -13.39 16.78
CA ASP A 187 -2.10 -13.80 15.39
C ASP A 187 -1.62 -12.63 14.53
N GLY A 188 -0.29 -12.45 14.45
CA GLY A 188 0.33 -11.45 13.59
C GLY A 188 -0.25 -11.54 12.17
N SER A 189 -0.69 -10.40 11.63
CA SER A 189 -1.24 -10.34 10.27
C SER A 189 -0.21 -10.87 9.28
N ARG A 190 -0.56 -11.90 8.51
CA ARG A 190 0.32 -12.50 7.47
C ARG A 190 0.75 -11.48 6.39
N LEU A 191 0.02 -10.37 6.27
CA LEU A 191 0.28 -9.26 5.36
C LEU A 191 1.31 -8.24 5.89
N ALA A 192 1.70 -8.32 7.15
CA ALA A 192 2.72 -7.42 7.69
C ALA A 192 4.12 -8.03 7.47
N PRO A 193 5.11 -7.24 6.99
CA PRO A 193 6.50 -7.68 6.93
C PRO A 193 7.02 -8.11 8.31
N PRO A 194 8.09 -8.90 8.41
CA PRO A 194 8.66 -9.33 9.69
C PRO A 194 9.06 -8.11 10.54
N THR A 195 8.18 -7.72 11.46
CA THR A 195 8.32 -6.53 12.28
C THR A 195 9.31 -6.74 13.42
N THR A 196 10.08 -5.70 13.76
CA THR A 196 10.91 -5.70 14.96
C THR A 196 10.03 -5.77 16.22
N PRO A 197 10.54 -6.25 17.37
CA PRO A 197 9.76 -6.28 18.61
C PRO A 197 9.27 -4.89 19.06
N ALA A 198 9.93 -3.81 18.64
CA ALA A 198 9.50 -2.44 18.93
C ALA A 198 8.23 -2.07 18.15
N ASP A 199 8.13 -2.44 16.87
CA ASP A 199 6.98 -2.12 16.02
C ASP A 199 5.72 -2.87 16.48
N LYS A 200 5.89 -4.07 17.05
CA LYS A 200 4.80 -4.83 17.67
C LYS A 200 4.14 -4.05 18.82
N VAL A 201 4.89 -3.28 19.59
CA VAL A 201 4.33 -2.46 20.68
C VAL A 201 3.44 -1.35 20.14
N THR A 202 3.82 -0.75 19.00
CA THR A 202 3.04 0.32 18.36
C THR A 202 1.65 -0.14 17.93
N LEU A 203 1.53 -1.41 17.50
CA LEU A 203 0.25 -2.02 17.15
C LEU A 203 -0.71 -2.16 18.36
N TYR A 204 -0.24 -2.06 19.60
CA TYR A 204 -1.11 -2.11 20.79
C TYR A 204 -1.74 -0.77 21.18
N TYR A 205 -1.20 0.36 20.72
CA TYR A 205 -1.68 1.69 21.12
C TYR A 205 -3.16 1.95 20.78
N PRO A 206 -3.68 1.60 19.59
CA PRO A 206 -5.08 1.81 19.27
C PRO A 206 -6.00 1.04 20.22
N TRP A 207 -5.62 -0.18 20.62
CA TRP A 207 -6.41 -1.01 21.55
C TRP A 207 -6.44 -0.39 22.94
N LEU A 208 -5.29 0.08 23.43
CA LEU A 208 -5.20 0.75 24.72
C LEU A 208 -6.06 2.02 24.76
N ILE A 209 -5.95 2.86 23.71
CA ILE A 209 -6.78 4.06 23.56
C ILE A 209 -8.27 3.69 23.46
N ALA A 210 -8.62 2.62 22.75
CA ALA A 210 -10.00 2.16 22.64
C ALA A 210 -10.58 1.74 24.00
N LEU A 211 -9.81 1.02 24.83
CA LEU A 211 -10.23 0.59 26.16
C LEU A 211 -10.38 1.77 27.13
N ILE A 212 -9.36 2.64 27.20
CA ILE A 212 -9.40 3.84 28.05
C ILE A 212 -10.54 4.77 27.60
N GLY A 213 -10.64 5.02 26.29
CA GLY A 213 -11.69 5.84 25.69
C GLY A 213 -13.08 5.27 25.95
N SER A 214 -13.26 3.95 25.89
CA SER A 214 -14.52 3.28 26.24
C SER A 214 -14.89 3.52 27.70
N ALA A 215 -13.95 3.32 28.62
CA ALA A 215 -14.19 3.50 30.06
C ALA A 215 -14.56 4.97 30.39
N VAL A 216 -13.79 5.93 29.86
CA VAL A 216 -14.07 7.37 30.03
C VAL A 216 -15.44 7.74 29.48
N THR A 217 -15.75 7.27 28.28
CA THR A 217 -17.06 7.49 27.65
C THR A 217 -18.21 6.95 28.51
N MET A 218 -18.07 5.71 28.99
CA MET A 218 -19.10 5.09 29.81
C MET A 218 -19.30 5.88 31.10
N GLY A 219 -18.22 6.28 31.76
CA GLY A 219 -18.26 7.12 32.97
C GLY A 219 -18.97 8.45 32.73
N LEU A 220 -18.59 9.16 31.68
CA LEU A 220 -19.18 10.45 31.31
C LEU A 220 -20.68 10.32 30.95
N THR A 221 -21.03 9.31 30.15
CA THR A 221 -22.42 9.07 29.75
C THR A 221 -23.30 8.73 30.96
N LEU A 222 -22.80 7.88 31.87
CA LEU A 222 -23.51 7.53 33.10
C LEU A 222 -23.63 8.73 34.05
N LEU A 223 -22.61 9.58 34.14
CA LEU A 223 -22.65 10.83 34.91
C LEU A 223 -23.72 11.78 34.35
N ILE A 224 -23.73 12.02 33.04
CA ILE A 224 -24.73 12.87 32.37
C ILE A 224 -26.13 12.25 32.53
N ALA A 225 -26.27 10.93 32.36
CA ALA A 225 -27.54 10.25 32.56
C ALA A 225 -28.05 10.42 34.00
N ARG A 226 -27.16 10.38 34.99
CA ARG A 226 -27.50 10.65 36.39
C ARG A 226 -27.93 12.11 36.61
N LEU A 227 -27.18 13.08 36.06
CA LEU A 227 -27.50 14.51 36.17
C LEU A 227 -28.87 14.84 35.57
N VAL A 228 -29.23 14.19 34.45
CA VAL A 228 -30.51 14.43 33.75
C VAL A 228 -31.61 13.48 34.26
N ASN A 229 -31.41 12.78 35.38
CA ASN A 229 -32.39 11.84 35.97
C ASN A 229 -32.91 10.80 34.96
N TYR A 230 -32.00 10.24 34.16
CA TYR A 230 -32.24 9.18 33.17
C TYR A 230 -33.35 9.52 32.16
N ARG A 231 -33.47 10.80 31.75
CA ARG A 231 -34.41 11.15 30.69
C ARG A 231 -33.98 10.51 29.36
N PRO A 232 -34.91 9.87 28.62
CA PRO A 232 -34.63 9.39 27.27
C PRO A 232 -34.17 10.56 26.40
N GLY A 233 -32.97 10.44 25.83
CA GLY A 233 -32.38 11.46 24.95
C GLY A 233 -31.05 12.03 25.44
N ALA A 234 -30.65 11.86 26.71
CA ALA A 234 -29.36 12.38 27.20
C ALA A 234 -28.13 11.70 26.54
N ILE A 235 -28.31 10.49 26.02
CA ILE A 235 -27.25 9.71 25.38
C ILE A 235 -26.95 10.22 23.96
N ALA A 236 -27.97 10.64 23.21
CA ALA A 236 -27.83 10.98 21.79
C ALA A 236 -26.81 12.13 21.54
N PRO A 237 -26.77 13.23 22.31
CA PRO A 237 -25.74 14.26 22.16
C PRO A 237 -24.33 13.75 22.44
N VAL A 238 -24.16 12.91 23.47
CA VAL A 238 -22.85 12.34 23.79
C VAL A 238 -22.35 11.48 22.62
N LEU A 239 -23.23 10.66 22.05
CA LEU A 239 -22.90 9.84 20.88
C LEU A 239 -22.60 10.67 19.63
N ALA A 240 -23.34 11.75 19.41
CA ALA A 240 -23.07 12.66 18.30
C ALA A 240 -21.66 13.25 18.42
N VAL A 241 -21.24 13.66 19.63
CA VAL A 241 -19.87 14.15 19.88
C VAL A 241 -18.85 13.02 19.67
N MET A 242 -19.11 11.83 20.18
CA MET A 242 -18.22 10.67 19.99
C MET A 242 -18.05 10.25 18.53
N PHE A 243 -19.06 10.45 17.69
CA PHE A 243 -18.95 10.24 16.24
C PHE A 243 -18.21 11.39 15.57
N ALA A 244 -18.55 12.64 15.92
CA ALA A 244 -17.99 13.82 15.28
C ALA A 244 -16.48 13.97 15.55
N VAL A 245 -15.99 13.66 16.75
CA VAL A 245 -14.58 13.83 17.12
C VAL A 245 -13.62 12.99 16.24
N PRO A 246 -13.74 11.65 16.14
CA PRO A 246 -12.84 10.86 15.28
C PRO A 246 -13.00 11.23 13.81
N TRP A 247 -14.20 11.58 13.34
CA TRP A 247 -14.43 12.06 11.99
C TRP A 247 -13.66 13.37 11.70
N VAL A 248 -13.79 14.37 12.59
CA VAL A 248 -13.10 15.67 12.45
C VAL A 248 -11.58 15.52 12.56
N ILE A 249 -11.09 14.69 13.48
CA ILE A 249 -9.65 14.39 13.58
C ILE A 249 -9.18 13.72 12.29
N PHE A 250 -9.94 12.77 11.74
CA PHE A 250 -9.59 12.14 10.48
C PHE A 250 -9.52 13.15 9.33
N GLU A 251 -10.56 13.96 9.12
CA GLU A 251 -10.59 14.94 8.02
C GLU A 251 -9.48 15.98 8.12
N THR A 252 -9.15 16.43 9.34
CA THR A 252 -8.16 17.51 9.54
C THR A 252 -6.71 17.02 9.63
N GLN A 253 -6.48 15.81 10.18
CA GLN A 253 -5.13 15.31 10.46
C GLN A 253 -4.70 14.20 9.53
N VAL A 254 -5.64 13.38 9.03
CA VAL A 254 -5.33 12.26 8.13
C VAL A 254 -5.66 12.63 6.69
N GLY A 255 -6.89 13.07 6.42
CA GLY A 255 -7.38 13.47 5.11
C GLY A 255 -7.95 12.29 4.32
N ARG A 256 -8.93 12.57 3.47
CA ARG A 256 -9.50 11.57 2.54
C ARG A 256 -8.52 11.18 1.45
N ASP A 257 -7.71 12.14 1.02
CA ASP A 257 -6.68 11.95 0.00
C ASP A 257 -5.66 10.89 0.43
N GLU A 258 -5.28 10.87 1.71
CA GLU A 258 -4.45 9.79 2.29
C GLU A 258 -5.12 8.42 2.11
N LEU A 259 -6.39 8.28 2.51
CA LEU A 259 -7.11 7.01 2.43
C LEU A 259 -7.15 6.49 0.99
N TYR A 260 -7.59 7.32 0.04
CA TYR A 260 -7.71 6.91 -1.35
C TYR A 260 -6.36 6.68 -2.02
N TYR A 261 -5.33 7.47 -1.68
CA TYR A 261 -3.98 7.24 -2.16
C TYR A 261 -3.46 5.88 -1.70
N ARG A 262 -3.63 5.51 -0.42
CA ARG A 262 -3.15 4.22 0.09
C ARG A 262 -3.89 3.03 -0.52
N LEU A 263 -5.18 3.20 -0.81
CA LEU A 263 -5.95 2.20 -1.54
C LEU A 263 -5.41 2.03 -2.97
N LEU A 264 -5.10 3.14 -3.65
CA LEU A 264 -4.53 3.16 -4.99
C LEU A 264 -3.12 2.55 -5.00
N GLU A 265 -2.26 2.95 -4.06
CA GLU A 265 -0.91 2.42 -3.89
C GLU A 265 -0.93 0.91 -3.64
N ARG A 266 -1.74 0.42 -2.70
CA ARG A 266 -1.82 -1.05 -2.49
C ARG A 266 -2.31 -1.78 -3.75
N ALA A 267 -3.28 -1.19 -4.45
CA ALA A 267 -3.86 -1.81 -5.62
C ALA A 267 -2.88 -1.84 -6.80
N TYR A 268 -2.05 -0.81 -6.99
CA TYR A 268 -1.35 -0.60 -8.26
C TYR A 268 0.13 -0.19 -8.14
N ALA A 269 0.70 -0.08 -6.93
CA ALA A 269 2.14 0.18 -6.76
C ALA A 269 2.99 -0.95 -7.38
N PRO A 270 4.30 -0.72 -7.58
CA PRO A 270 5.20 -1.74 -8.13
C PRO A 270 5.16 -3.07 -7.36
N ASP A 271 5.05 -3.01 -6.03
CA ASP A 271 4.97 -4.19 -5.15
C ASP A 271 3.54 -4.76 -5.01
N SER A 272 2.58 -4.27 -5.78
CA SER A 272 1.18 -4.70 -5.68
C SER A 272 0.95 -6.08 -6.31
N ARG A 273 -0.09 -6.78 -5.83
CA ARG A 273 -0.54 -8.04 -6.45
C ARG A 273 -1.09 -7.86 -7.88
N PHE A 274 -1.27 -6.63 -8.32
CA PHE A 274 -1.80 -6.37 -9.66
C PHE A 274 -0.76 -6.69 -10.75
N PHE A 275 0.52 -6.51 -10.41
CA PHE A 275 1.68 -6.93 -11.21
C PHE A 275 2.37 -8.13 -10.56
N GLU A 276 1.60 -9.08 -10.02
CA GLU A 276 2.15 -10.27 -9.37
C GLU A 276 2.96 -11.10 -10.38
N GLU A 277 4.27 -11.12 -10.15
CA GLU A 277 5.21 -12.01 -10.81
C GLU A 277 5.06 -13.43 -10.26
N GLY A 278 5.26 -14.43 -11.12
CA GLY A 278 5.21 -15.79 -10.63
C GLY A 278 5.25 -16.88 -11.70
N PRO A 279 5.35 -18.13 -11.25
CA PRO A 279 5.31 -19.27 -12.15
C PRO A 279 3.95 -19.35 -12.85
N ALA A 280 3.99 -19.35 -14.18
CA ALA A 280 2.83 -19.54 -15.04
C ALA A 280 2.39 -21.01 -15.13
N GLU A 281 3.10 -21.92 -14.45
CA GLU A 281 2.87 -23.37 -14.50
C GLU A 281 1.40 -23.73 -14.24
N GLU A 282 0.77 -23.12 -13.23
CA GLU A 282 -0.63 -23.37 -12.93
C GLU A 282 -1.59 -22.84 -14.00
N ALA A 283 -1.24 -21.72 -14.65
CA ALA A 283 -2.02 -21.17 -15.75
C ALA A 283 -1.91 -22.09 -16.99
N ILE A 284 -0.70 -22.56 -17.30
CA ILE A 284 -0.41 -23.52 -18.37
C ILE A 284 -1.15 -24.84 -18.11
N GLU A 285 -1.07 -25.38 -16.90
CA GLU A 285 -1.72 -26.64 -16.54
C GLU A 285 -3.26 -26.53 -16.55
N ARG A 286 -3.80 -25.35 -16.21
CA ARG A 286 -5.23 -25.06 -16.38
C ARG A 286 -5.62 -24.98 -17.85
N ALA A 287 -4.81 -24.35 -18.69
CA ALA A 287 -5.04 -24.29 -20.14
C ALA A 287 -4.98 -25.69 -20.77
N MET A 288 -3.96 -26.49 -20.42
CA MET A 288 -3.82 -27.90 -20.83
C MET A 288 -5.05 -28.72 -20.46
N ARG A 289 -5.54 -28.62 -19.21
CA ARG A 289 -6.74 -29.32 -18.76
C ARG A 289 -8.00 -28.88 -19.50
N ARG A 290 -8.12 -27.62 -19.93
CA ARG A 290 -9.25 -27.15 -20.74
C ARG A 290 -9.19 -27.72 -22.15
N GLU A 291 -8.01 -27.76 -22.76
CA GLU A 291 -7.84 -28.25 -24.12
C GLU A 291 -8.03 -29.78 -24.21
N LEU A 292 -7.48 -30.53 -23.25
CA LEU A 292 -7.74 -31.97 -23.08
C LEU A 292 -9.21 -32.33 -22.83
N ARG A 293 -10.03 -31.38 -22.35
CA ARG A 293 -11.49 -31.58 -22.21
C ARG A 293 -12.25 -31.32 -23.51
N ARG A 294 -11.68 -30.50 -24.40
CA ARG A 294 -12.28 -30.18 -25.71
C ARG A 294 -11.96 -31.26 -26.73
N ASP A 295 -10.73 -31.76 -26.71
CA ASP A 295 -10.23 -32.77 -27.63
C ASP A 295 -10.11 -34.11 -26.90
N SER A 296 -10.87 -35.12 -27.36
CA SER A 296 -10.99 -36.41 -26.66
C SER A 296 -9.87 -37.38 -26.99
N ASP A 297 -8.87 -37.01 -27.80
CA ASP A 297 -7.78 -37.90 -28.20
C ASP A 297 -6.81 -38.18 -27.03
N PRO A 298 -6.83 -39.40 -26.45
CA PRO A 298 -6.00 -39.75 -25.30
C PRO A 298 -4.54 -40.06 -25.72
N THR A 299 -4.23 -40.12 -27.01
CA THR A 299 -2.89 -40.50 -27.52
C THR A 299 -1.98 -39.29 -27.75
N ARG A 300 -2.51 -38.07 -27.63
CA ARG A 300 -1.75 -36.85 -27.88
C ARG A 300 -0.59 -36.71 -26.89
N ASN A 301 0.63 -36.58 -27.42
CA ASN A 301 1.83 -36.39 -26.61
C ASN A 301 1.69 -35.12 -25.76
N ARG A 302 1.60 -35.28 -24.44
CA ARG A 302 1.46 -34.18 -23.47
C ARG A 302 2.53 -33.11 -23.63
N HIS A 303 3.75 -33.51 -23.99
CA HIS A 303 4.85 -32.58 -24.23
C HIS A 303 4.57 -31.69 -25.44
N ALA A 304 4.08 -32.26 -26.54
CA ALA A 304 3.73 -31.48 -27.73
C ALA A 304 2.55 -30.53 -27.47
N LEU A 305 1.54 -30.98 -26.72
CA LEU A 305 0.43 -30.13 -26.31
C LEU A 305 0.90 -28.96 -25.44
N ARG A 306 1.77 -29.23 -24.47
CA ARG A 306 2.36 -28.19 -23.62
C ARG A 306 3.13 -27.16 -24.43
N GLN A 307 3.99 -27.60 -25.36
CA GLN A 307 4.76 -26.70 -26.24
C GLN A 307 3.84 -25.84 -27.12
N ASN A 308 2.76 -26.42 -27.66
CA ASN A 308 1.78 -25.66 -28.44
C ASN A 308 1.04 -24.61 -27.60
N ILE A 309 0.68 -24.95 -26.35
CA ILE A 309 0.03 -24.00 -25.43
C ILE A 309 0.99 -22.89 -25.03
N LEU A 310 2.24 -23.22 -24.71
CA LEU A 310 3.27 -22.23 -24.45
C LEU A 310 3.42 -21.27 -25.61
N LEU A 311 3.58 -21.80 -26.84
CA LEU A 311 3.70 -20.99 -28.05
C LEU A 311 2.46 -20.10 -28.26
N TYR A 312 1.25 -20.64 -28.08
CA TYR A 312 0.02 -19.86 -28.18
C TYR A 312 -0.04 -18.74 -27.13
N MET A 313 0.31 -19.03 -25.87
CA MET A 313 0.34 -18.03 -24.81
C MET A 313 1.44 -16.98 -25.03
N THR A 314 2.60 -17.36 -25.56
CA THR A 314 3.65 -16.42 -25.97
C THR A 314 3.13 -15.46 -27.04
N PHE A 315 2.51 -15.98 -28.10
CA PHE A 315 1.88 -15.14 -29.13
C PHE A 315 0.78 -14.25 -28.57
N GLN A 316 -0.03 -14.76 -27.63
CA GLN A 316 -1.02 -13.95 -26.94
C GLN A 316 -0.36 -12.85 -26.11
N LEU A 317 0.71 -13.11 -25.37
CA LEU A 317 1.41 -12.10 -24.59
C LEU A 317 2.04 -11.02 -25.49
N GLU A 318 2.64 -11.41 -26.61
CA GLU A 318 3.15 -10.47 -27.62
C GLU A 318 2.02 -9.61 -28.22
N ALA A 319 0.87 -10.19 -28.52
CA ALA A 319 -0.30 -9.45 -29.02
C ALA A 319 -0.98 -8.60 -27.93
N ASP A 320 -1.03 -9.10 -26.70
CA ASP A 320 -1.71 -8.51 -25.53
C ASP A 320 -0.98 -7.26 -25.04
N GLN A 321 0.32 -7.09 -25.34
CA GLN A 321 1.04 -5.83 -25.13
C GLN A 321 0.33 -4.63 -25.79
N HIS A 322 -0.49 -4.87 -26.82
CA HIS A 322 -1.20 -3.81 -27.53
C HIS A 322 -2.73 -3.87 -27.43
N LEU A 323 -3.34 -5.04 -27.19
CA LEU A 323 -4.80 -5.22 -27.33
C LEU A 323 -5.47 -6.09 -26.24
N GLY A 324 -4.73 -6.50 -25.20
CA GLY A 324 -5.14 -7.59 -24.31
C GLY A 324 -5.52 -7.23 -22.87
N VAL A 325 -5.40 -8.23 -21.99
CA VAL A 325 -5.70 -8.11 -20.54
C VAL A 325 -4.80 -7.09 -19.86
N LEU A 326 -3.53 -7.00 -20.24
CA LEU A 326 -2.61 -5.99 -19.71
C LEU A 326 -3.06 -4.58 -20.09
N ALA A 327 -3.48 -4.35 -21.32
CA ALA A 327 -4.00 -3.04 -21.74
C ALA A 327 -5.24 -2.64 -20.95
N GLN A 328 -6.17 -3.58 -20.68
CA GLN A 328 -7.33 -3.32 -19.82
C GLN A 328 -6.91 -2.96 -18.39
N ARG A 329 -5.92 -3.67 -17.85
CA ARG A 329 -5.36 -3.40 -16.51
C ARG A 329 -4.71 -2.02 -16.43
N VAL A 330 -3.89 -1.67 -17.42
CA VAL A 330 -3.24 -0.35 -17.51
C VAL A 330 -4.29 0.76 -17.64
N HIS A 331 -5.35 0.53 -18.42
CA HIS A 331 -6.46 1.47 -18.54
C HIS A 331 -7.19 1.67 -17.20
N GLU A 332 -7.41 0.60 -16.44
CA GLU A 332 -8.00 0.69 -15.09
C GLU A 332 -7.12 1.56 -14.16
N VAL A 333 -5.80 1.34 -14.14
CA VAL A 333 -4.87 2.18 -13.36
C VAL A 333 -4.97 3.64 -13.80
N PHE A 334 -4.94 3.89 -15.11
CA PHE A 334 -5.04 5.22 -15.68
C PHE A 334 -6.32 5.94 -15.23
N GLU A 335 -7.48 5.26 -15.29
CA GLU A 335 -8.75 5.82 -14.83
C GLU A 335 -8.74 6.12 -13.32
N GLN A 336 -8.24 5.21 -12.49
CA GLN A 336 -8.19 5.43 -11.04
C GLN A 336 -7.25 6.58 -10.67
N CYS A 337 -6.07 6.66 -11.29
CA CYS A 337 -5.15 7.77 -11.13
C CYS A 337 -5.78 9.10 -11.59
N GLY A 338 -6.48 9.10 -12.72
CA GLY A 338 -7.22 10.26 -13.22
C GLY A 338 -8.27 10.76 -12.23
N ARG A 339 -9.14 9.87 -11.73
CA ARG A 339 -10.17 10.20 -10.73
C ARG A 339 -9.57 10.78 -9.46
N PHE A 340 -8.48 10.20 -8.95
CA PHE A 340 -7.80 10.73 -7.77
C PHE A 340 -7.31 12.17 -8.01
N ARG A 341 -6.70 12.43 -9.17
CA ARG A 341 -6.19 13.77 -9.51
C ARG A 341 -7.30 14.81 -9.67
N GLU A 342 -8.46 14.41 -10.19
CA GLU A 342 -9.64 15.27 -10.31
C GLU A 342 -10.25 15.58 -8.94
N GLU A 343 -10.43 14.56 -8.09
CA GLU A 343 -11.05 14.73 -6.76
C GLU A 343 -10.11 15.44 -5.76
N PHE A 344 -8.80 15.19 -5.85
CA PHE A 344 -7.78 15.65 -4.90
C PHE A 344 -6.65 16.44 -5.56
N SER A 345 -6.99 17.41 -6.42
CA SER A 345 -6.02 18.19 -7.21
C SER A 345 -4.91 18.90 -6.41
N HIS A 346 -5.15 19.20 -5.13
CA HIS A 346 -4.19 19.84 -4.23
C HIS A 346 -3.49 18.87 -3.27
N SER A 347 -3.69 17.56 -3.43
CA SER A 347 -3.07 16.58 -2.55
C SER A 347 -1.55 16.56 -2.73
N ARG A 348 -0.84 16.31 -1.63
CA ARG A 348 0.60 16.04 -1.64
C ARG A 348 0.98 14.74 -2.38
N TYR A 349 0.00 13.88 -2.65
CA TYR A 349 0.19 12.56 -3.29
C TYR A 349 0.14 12.59 -4.81
N ILE A 350 -0.16 13.73 -5.43
CA ILE A 350 -0.22 13.86 -6.89
C ILE A 350 1.07 13.38 -7.61
N PRO A 351 2.31 13.71 -7.19
CA PRO A 351 3.51 13.17 -7.84
C PRO A 351 3.57 11.63 -7.78
N ASN A 352 3.12 11.02 -6.68
CA ASN A 352 3.10 9.56 -6.54
C ASN A 352 2.04 8.90 -7.42
N VAL A 353 0.88 9.54 -7.56
CA VAL A 353 -0.18 9.04 -8.43
C VAL A 353 0.24 9.13 -9.91
N LEU A 354 0.94 10.21 -10.29
CA LEU A 354 1.55 10.34 -11.60
C LEU A 354 2.66 9.30 -11.83
N TYR A 355 3.46 8.99 -10.80
CA TYR A 355 4.44 7.91 -10.85
C TYR A 355 3.78 6.56 -11.16
N ILE A 356 2.76 6.18 -10.39
CA ILE A 356 2.03 4.92 -10.59
C ILE A 356 1.41 4.88 -11.99
N GLN A 357 0.86 6.01 -12.45
CA GLN A 357 0.30 6.15 -13.80
C GLN A 357 1.37 5.95 -14.88
N GLY A 358 2.51 6.63 -14.78
CA GLY A 358 3.62 6.50 -15.74
C GLY A 358 4.20 5.09 -15.76
N MET A 359 4.43 4.50 -14.58
CA MET A 359 4.90 3.13 -14.41
C MET A 359 3.96 2.11 -15.05
N ALA A 360 2.66 2.21 -14.79
CA ALA A 360 1.67 1.30 -15.38
C ALA A 360 1.66 1.41 -16.91
N LEU A 361 1.77 2.62 -17.47
CA LEU A 361 1.87 2.85 -18.91
C LEU A 361 3.17 2.31 -19.53
N ASP A 362 4.25 2.22 -18.73
CA ASP A 362 5.55 1.67 -19.13
C ASP A 362 5.64 0.15 -18.92
N THR A 363 4.70 -0.46 -18.20
CA THR A 363 4.75 -1.87 -17.81
C THR A 363 4.57 -2.79 -19.01
N ARG A 364 5.51 -3.72 -19.18
CA ARG A 364 5.54 -4.76 -20.23
C ARG A 364 5.82 -6.13 -19.61
N VAL A 365 5.48 -7.18 -20.35
CA VAL A 365 5.77 -8.57 -19.96
C VAL A 365 7.06 -9.04 -20.64
N ASP A 366 7.97 -9.64 -19.87
CA ASP A 366 9.15 -10.31 -20.42
C ASP A 366 8.75 -11.64 -21.08
N VAL A 367 8.46 -11.54 -22.37
CA VAL A 367 8.07 -12.68 -23.21
C VAL A 367 9.19 -13.73 -23.29
N ASN A 368 10.46 -13.28 -23.27
CA ASN A 368 11.61 -14.17 -23.32
C ASN A 368 11.65 -15.04 -22.07
N ARG A 369 11.57 -14.43 -20.88
CA ARG A 369 11.56 -15.16 -19.61
C ARG A 369 10.35 -16.09 -19.48
N PHE A 370 9.19 -15.68 -19.96
CA PHE A 370 8.00 -16.54 -20.02
C PHE A 370 8.21 -17.78 -20.89
N ARG A 371 8.69 -17.60 -22.13
CA ARG A 371 9.00 -18.71 -23.06
C ARG A 371 10.06 -19.66 -22.47
N GLN A 372 10.96 -19.06 -21.72
CA GLN A 372 12.05 -19.61 -20.92
C GLN A 372 11.69 -20.67 -19.90
N GLU A 373 11.14 -20.09 -18.86
CA GLU A 373 11.06 -20.61 -17.51
C GLU A 373 9.59 -20.85 -17.13
N ALA A 374 8.66 -20.58 -18.06
CA ALA A 374 7.24 -20.48 -17.77
C ALA A 374 6.98 -19.53 -16.60
N TYR A 375 7.67 -18.38 -16.58
CA TYR A 375 7.59 -17.39 -15.50
C TYR A 375 7.12 -16.05 -16.06
N ILE A 376 6.05 -15.48 -15.49
CA ILE A 376 5.58 -14.14 -15.87
C ILE A 376 6.36 -13.12 -15.04
N ASP A 377 7.04 -12.24 -15.76
CA ASP A 377 7.83 -11.16 -15.20
C ASP A 377 7.46 -9.84 -15.88
N TYR A 378 7.44 -8.77 -15.10
CA TYR A 378 7.08 -7.45 -15.59
C TYR A 378 8.27 -6.51 -15.51
N TYR A 379 8.45 -5.67 -16.52
CA TYR A 379 9.49 -4.65 -16.53
C TYR A 379 8.93 -3.31 -16.99
N HIS A 380 9.59 -2.23 -16.57
CA HIS A 380 9.16 -0.85 -16.78
C HIS A 380 10.32 0.09 -17.14
N ASP A 381 11.54 -0.42 -17.31
CA ASP A 381 12.74 0.35 -17.64
C ASP A 381 12.80 0.78 -19.13
N PHE A 382 11.86 0.30 -19.94
CA PHE A 382 11.66 0.69 -21.34
C PHE A 382 10.39 1.54 -21.49
N PRO A 383 10.48 2.88 -21.35
CA PRO A 383 9.31 3.73 -21.28
C PRO A 383 8.49 3.71 -22.58
N SER A 384 7.18 3.90 -22.50
CA SER A 384 6.27 4.03 -23.63
C SER A 384 6.09 5.50 -24.01
N HIS A 385 5.88 5.82 -25.29
CA HIS A 385 5.55 7.21 -25.67
C HIS A 385 4.26 7.71 -25.01
N VAL A 386 3.33 6.80 -24.67
CA VAL A 386 2.07 7.14 -23.99
C VAL A 386 2.29 7.64 -22.55
N SER A 387 3.38 7.24 -21.89
CA SER A 387 3.69 7.69 -20.53
C SER A 387 4.35 9.07 -20.48
N TYR A 388 4.76 9.63 -21.64
CA TYR A 388 5.47 10.90 -21.72
C TYR A 388 4.76 12.01 -20.95
N ASP A 389 3.45 12.17 -21.14
CA ASP A 389 2.67 13.22 -20.50
C ASP A 389 2.65 13.09 -18.97
N ALA A 390 2.58 11.86 -18.46
CA ALA A 390 2.63 11.60 -17.02
C ALA A 390 4.00 11.98 -16.45
N TRP A 391 5.08 11.57 -17.11
CA TRP A 391 6.44 11.87 -16.69
C TRP A 391 6.77 13.37 -16.80
N ALA A 392 6.40 14.00 -17.91
CA ALA A 392 6.56 15.44 -18.11
C ALA A 392 5.79 16.24 -17.05
N ALA A 393 4.58 15.81 -16.67
CA ALA A 393 3.80 16.46 -15.62
C ALA A 393 4.46 16.36 -14.23
N VAL A 394 5.16 15.27 -13.92
CA VAL A 394 5.97 15.18 -12.69
C VAL A 394 7.11 16.18 -12.74
N LEU A 395 7.86 16.22 -13.84
CA LEU A 395 9.02 17.10 -13.99
C LEU A 395 8.66 18.59 -13.96
N SER A 396 7.55 18.97 -14.61
CA SER A 396 7.14 20.37 -14.69
C SER A 396 6.55 20.89 -13.38
N ASN A 397 5.72 20.06 -12.71
CA ASN A 397 4.92 20.53 -11.58
C ASN A 397 5.55 20.16 -10.23
N PHE A 398 6.38 19.12 -10.17
CA PHE A 398 6.95 18.57 -8.93
C PHE A 398 8.46 18.27 -9.03
N PRO A 399 9.31 19.22 -9.49
CA PRO A 399 10.73 18.96 -9.74
C PRO A 399 11.54 18.60 -8.47
N GLN A 400 11.02 18.90 -7.28
CA GLN A 400 11.68 18.59 -6.00
C GLN A 400 11.31 17.22 -5.43
N SER A 401 10.31 16.54 -6.00
CA SER A 401 9.92 15.21 -5.51
C SER A 401 10.98 14.18 -5.92
N PRO A 402 11.31 13.18 -5.07
CA PRO A 402 12.22 12.10 -5.45
C PRO A 402 11.77 11.32 -6.70
N VAL A 403 10.45 11.30 -6.96
CA VAL A 403 9.86 10.74 -8.18
C VAL A 403 10.34 11.45 -9.45
N ALA A 404 10.65 12.75 -9.36
CA ALA A 404 11.12 13.53 -10.51
C ALA A 404 12.42 12.98 -11.09
N THR A 405 13.28 12.35 -10.27
CA THR A 405 14.49 11.70 -10.76
C THR A 405 14.18 10.53 -11.70
N VAL A 406 13.18 9.70 -11.38
CA VAL A 406 12.73 8.61 -12.26
C VAL A 406 12.11 9.20 -13.52
N ALA A 407 11.23 10.18 -13.35
CA ALA A 407 10.59 10.85 -14.47
C ALA A 407 11.61 11.48 -15.43
N ALA A 408 12.73 11.99 -14.92
CA ALA A 408 13.81 12.58 -15.72
C ALA A 408 14.49 11.54 -16.61
N VAL A 409 14.83 10.39 -16.05
CA VAL A 409 15.45 9.28 -16.79
C VAL A 409 14.50 8.76 -17.88
N HIS A 410 13.23 8.52 -17.53
CA HIS A 410 12.24 8.02 -18.49
C HIS A 410 11.96 9.06 -19.60
N THR A 411 11.78 10.32 -19.25
CA THR A 411 11.58 11.40 -20.22
C THR A 411 12.79 11.57 -21.13
N ALA A 412 14.01 11.47 -20.60
CA ALA A 412 15.23 11.54 -21.41
C ALA A 412 15.30 10.40 -22.43
N LYS A 413 15.03 9.15 -22.02
CA LYS A 413 14.95 8.00 -22.95
C LYS A 413 13.94 8.24 -24.08
N LEU A 414 12.75 8.77 -23.76
CA LEU A 414 11.73 9.09 -24.76
C LEU A 414 12.16 10.23 -25.70
N LEU A 415 12.77 11.29 -25.17
CA LEU A 415 13.29 12.41 -25.96
C LEU A 415 14.39 11.96 -26.92
N VAL A 416 15.26 11.03 -26.52
CA VAL A 416 16.31 10.48 -27.39
C VAL A 416 15.71 9.71 -28.56
N ARG A 417 14.66 8.91 -28.34
CA ARG A 417 13.93 8.21 -29.42
C ARG A 417 13.33 9.18 -30.42
N ASP A 418 12.84 10.32 -29.95
CA ASP A 418 12.32 11.39 -30.80
C ASP A 418 13.44 12.25 -31.43
N SER A 419 14.70 11.83 -31.35
CA SER A 419 15.88 12.57 -31.84
C SER A 419 16.06 13.96 -31.20
N ARG A 420 15.52 14.19 -30.00
CA ARG A 420 15.62 15.43 -29.21
C ARG A 420 16.69 15.30 -28.13
N VAL A 421 17.88 14.87 -28.51
CA VAL A 421 18.96 14.48 -27.58
C VAL A 421 19.45 15.66 -26.74
N ASP A 422 19.51 16.88 -27.28
CA ASP A 422 19.90 18.08 -26.51
C ASP A 422 18.97 18.32 -25.31
N GLN A 423 17.67 18.11 -25.50
CA GLN A 423 16.67 18.27 -24.43
C GLN A 423 16.75 17.12 -23.41
N ALA A 424 17.11 15.92 -23.86
CA ALA A 424 17.36 14.79 -22.97
C ALA A 424 18.58 15.06 -22.07
N ILE A 425 19.68 15.57 -22.65
CA ILE A 425 20.88 15.98 -21.91
C ILE A 425 20.52 17.08 -20.91
N GLU A 426 19.80 18.11 -21.34
CA GLU A 426 19.40 19.22 -20.46
C GLU A 426 18.54 18.71 -19.29
N ALA A 427 17.57 17.84 -19.57
CA ALA A 427 16.73 17.22 -18.55
C ALA A 427 17.61 16.45 -17.54
N LEU A 428 18.49 15.56 -18.00
CA LEU A 428 19.36 14.79 -17.12
C LEU A 428 20.33 15.67 -16.33
N GLN A 429 20.95 16.68 -16.93
CA GLN A 429 21.90 17.58 -16.25
C GLN A 429 21.25 18.37 -15.12
N ARG A 430 19.98 18.75 -15.25
CA ARG A 430 19.23 19.42 -14.17
C ARG A 430 19.10 18.54 -12.93
N PHE A 431 19.04 17.21 -13.09
CA PHE A 431 18.88 16.24 -11.99
C PHE A 431 20.17 15.51 -11.58
N ALA A 432 21.14 15.39 -12.49
CA ALA A 432 22.41 14.71 -12.26
C ALA A 432 23.40 15.56 -11.45
N ARG A 433 23.17 16.88 -11.33
CA ARG A 433 23.81 17.67 -10.27
C ARG A 433 23.47 17.00 -8.94
N PRO A 434 24.45 16.80 -8.03
CA PRO A 434 24.14 16.33 -6.70
C PRO A 434 23.24 17.39 -6.03
N ALA A 435 21.92 17.28 -6.22
CA ALA A 435 20.98 17.67 -5.21
C ALA A 435 21.53 17.00 -3.96
N GLY A 436 21.97 17.84 -3.02
CA GLY A 436 22.88 17.43 -1.96
C GLY A 436 22.38 16.18 -1.24
N GLN A 437 23.28 15.65 -0.43
CA GLN A 437 23.02 14.68 0.63
C GLN A 437 21.90 15.10 1.64
N ASP A 438 20.96 15.98 1.26
CA ASP A 438 19.93 16.61 2.08
C ASP A 438 18.65 15.76 2.19
N SER A 439 18.44 14.75 1.33
CA SER A 439 17.34 13.79 1.48
C SER A 439 17.69 12.61 2.38
N SER A 440 18.98 12.38 2.68
CA SER A 440 19.36 11.79 3.95
C SER A 440 19.33 12.90 5.00
N SER A 441 18.20 13.08 5.68
CA SER A 441 18.23 13.75 6.98
C SER A 441 19.43 13.20 7.75
N PRO A 442 20.34 14.05 8.28
CA PRO A 442 21.51 13.57 8.99
C PRO A 442 21.06 12.54 10.02
N PRO A 443 21.73 11.38 10.13
CA PRO A 443 21.37 10.39 11.14
C PRO A 443 21.31 11.12 12.47
N ARG A 444 20.10 11.17 13.02
CA ARG A 444 19.82 11.88 14.27
C ARG A 444 20.89 11.48 15.28
N PRO A 445 21.53 12.42 15.99
CA PRO A 445 22.51 12.07 17.00
C PRO A 445 21.89 11.03 17.94
N ALA A 446 22.53 9.86 18.03
CA ALA A 446 22.04 8.73 18.78
C ALA A 446 21.80 9.17 20.24
N GLY A 447 20.54 9.31 20.63
CA GLY A 447 20.15 9.75 21.98
C GLY A 447 19.01 10.77 22.05
N GLN A 448 18.71 11.50 20.98
CA GLN A 448 17.52 12.36 20.96
C GLN A 448 16.27 11.57 20.60
N ARG A 449 15.46 11.26 21.63
CA ARG A 449 14.11 10.73 21.42
C ARG A 449 13.27 11.81 20.72
N PRO A 450 12.56 11.48 19.63
CA PRO A 450 11.64 12.42 18.99
C PRO A 450 10.67 12.97 20.03
N GLY A 451 10.38 14.27 19.94
CA GLY A 451 9.30 14.86 20.73
C GLY A 451 7.98 14.18 20.38
N TRP A 452 7.04 14.09 21.32
CA TRP A 452 5.72 13.47 21.08
C TRP A 452 4.96 14.09 19.88
N ARG A 453 5.25 15.35 19.53
CA ARG A 453 4.70 16.03 18.34
C ARG A 453 5.31 15.49 17.04
N GLU A 454 6.63 15.33 16.99
CA GLU A 454 7.33 14.78 15.82
C GLU A 454 6.99 13.30 15.59
N MET A 455 6.68 12.57 16.67
CA MET A 455 6.13 11.20 16.56
C MET A 455 4.73 11.16 15.95
N LEU A 456 4.02 12.29 15.88
CA LEU A 456 2.69 12.39 15.28
C LEU A 456 2.70 13.02 13.88
N ASP A 457 3.86 13.54 13.43
CA ASP A 457 4.01 14.11 12.10
C ASP A 457 3.97 13.02 11.03
N LYS A 458 3.33 13.34 9.89
CA LYS A 458 3.25 12.43 8.75
C LYS A 458 4.62 12.23 8.13
N LYS A 459 4.95 10.98 7.80
CA LYS A 459 6.13 10.68 6.97
C LYS A 459 5.98 11.32 5.57
N PRO A 460 7.10 11.54 4.84
CA PRO A 460 7.08 11.99 3.45
C PRO A 460 6.19 11.09 2.59
N ALA A 461 5.48 11.67 1.64
CA ALA A 461 4.50 10.95 0.82
C ALA A 461 5.16 9.83 0.01
N GLU A 462 6.40 10.06 -0.42
CA GLU A 462 7.16 9.23 -1.36
C GLU A 462 7.89 8.06 -0.70
N ALA A 463 7.97 8.04 0.64
CA ALA A 463 8.71 7.03 1.39
C ALA A 463 8.16 5.60 1.21
N THR A 464 6.97 5.46 0.64
CA THR A 464 6.21 4.21 0.56
C THR A 464 6.28 3.54 -0.80
N LEU A 465 6.75 4.26 -1.82
CA LEU A 465 6.97 3.74 -3.17
C LEU A 465 8.27 2.94 -3.32
N ASN A 466 9.11 2.87 -2.26
CA ASN A 466 10.39 2.14 -2.24
C ASN A 466 11.32 2.45 -3.43
N ILE A 467 11.28 3.67 -3.97
CA ILE A 467 12.05 4.04 -5.16
C ILE A 467 13.55 3.94 -4.85
N PRO A 468 14.34 3.13 -5.59
CA PRO A 468 15.76 2.96 -5.34
C PRO A 468 16.54 4.17 -5.89
N LEU A 469 16.43 5.32 -5.21
CA LEU A 469 16.92 6.62 -5.70
C LEU A 469 18.39 6.57 -6.13
N ARG A 470 19.24 5.87 -5.38
CA ARG A 470 20.67 5.71 -5.72
C ARG A 470 20.87 5.00 -7.05
N ALA A 471 20.10 3.94 -7.31
CA ALA A 471 20.19 3.19 -8.56
C ALA A 471 19.69 4.04 -9.74
N VAL A 472 18.58 4.77 -9.56
CA VAL A 472 18.02 5.65 -10.60
C VAL A 472 18.95 6.82 -10.91
N VAL A 473 19.59 7.43 -9.91
CA VAL A 473 20.58 8.50 -10.12
C VAL A 473 21.80 7.95 -10.88
N SER A 474 22.29 6.77 -10.50
CA SER A 474 23.39 6.11 -11.19
C SER A 474 23.03 5.84 -12.66
N GLU A 475 21.84 5.29 -12.91
CA GLU A 475 21.32 5.08 -14.27
C GLU A 475 21.25 6.39 -15.06
N GLY A 476 20.72 7.47 -14.47
CA GLY A 476 20.66 8.78 -15.10
C GLY A 476 22.04 9.35 -15.46
N ARG A 477 23.06 9.11 -14.64
CA ARG A 477 24.45 9.51 -14.92
C ARG A 477 25.07 8.68 -16.04
N ARG A 478 24.86 7.37 -16.05
CA ARG A 478 25.31 6.48 -17.15
C ARG A 478 24.65 6.86 -18.47
N LEU A 479 23.35 7.17 -18.43
CA LEU A 479 22.62 7.66 -19.58
C LEU A 479 23.18 9.00 -20.07
N LEU A 480 23.44 9.94 -19.16
CA LEU A 480 24.03 11.23 -19.53
C LEU A 480 25.42 11.07 -20.19
N ASP A 481 26.28 10.21 -19.62
CA ASP A 481 27.60 9.91 -20.16
C ASP A 481 27.52 9.31 -21.57
N LEU A 482 26.63 8.33 -21.77
CA LEU A 482 26.34 7.76 -23.08
C LEU A 482 25.90 8.83 -24.09
N LEU A 483 24.93 9.68 -23.72
CA LEU A 483 24.41 10.70 -24.64
C LEU A 483 25.42 11.79 -25.00
N VAL A 484 26.31 12.17 -24.07
CA VAL A 484 27.31 13.22 -24.30
C VAL A 484 28.46 12.72 -25.17
N ASN A 485 28.95 11.49 -24.92
CA ASN A 485 30.15 10.98 -25.59
C ASN A 485 29.85 10.39 -26.98
N ASN A 486 28.60 10.03 -27.27
CA ASN A 486 28.21 9.33 -28.51
C ASN A 486 27.51 10.23 -29.54
N ARG A 487 27.77 11.54 -29.47
CA ARG A 487 27.28 12.51 -30.47
C ARG A 487 28.08 12.36 -31.76
N ASP A 488 27.41 11.97 -32.82
CA ASP A 488 28.06 11.67 -34.09
C ASP A 488 28.01 12.86 -35.06
N THR A 489 29.16 13.24 -35.62
CA THR A 489 29.22 14.34 -36.61
C THR A 489 28.76 13.92 -38.01
N ARG A 490 28.84 12.63 -38.33
CA ARG A 490 28.51 12.04 -39.63
C ARG A 490 27.05 11.62 -39.71
N TYR A 491 26.52 10.99 -38.67
CA TYR A 491 25.16 10.47 -38.63
C TYR A 491 24.21 11.28 -37.74
N GLY A 492 24.72 12.31 -37.04
CA GLY A 492 23.93 13.09 -36.10
C GLY A 492 23.47 12.24 -34.91
N ASP A 493 22.22 12.42 -34.51
CA ASP A 493 21.62 11.72 -33.37
C ASP A 493 20.88 10.42 -33.76
N ALA A 494 20.81 10.09 -35.04
CA ALA A 494 20.09 8.93 -35.54
C ALA A 494 20.55 7.59 -34.90
N PRO A 495 21.86 7.33 -34.71
CA PRO A 495 22.30 6.09 -34.05
C PRO A 495 21.77 5.96 -32.62
N LEU A 496 21.75 7.06 -31.87
CA LEU A 496 21.20 7.09 -30.51
C LEU A 496 19.69 6.87 -30.51
N ALA A 497 18.95 7.60 -31.36
CA ALA A 497 17.50 7.45 -31.46
C ALA A 497 17.10 5.99 -31.79
N ASP A 498 17.78 5.38 -32.76
CA ASP A 498 17.55 4.00 -33.17
C ASP A 498 17.89 3.01 -32.06
N LEU A 499 19.02 3.18 -31.34
CA LEU A 499 19.38 2.32 -30.22
C LEU A 499 18.31 2.35 -29.12
N PHE A 500 17.85 3.54 -28.73
CA PHE A 500 16.85 3.68 -27.67
C PHE A 500 15.47 3.17 -28.09
N ALA A 501 15.18 3.06 -29.39
CA ALA A 501 13.97 2.44 -29.91
C ALA A 501 13.98 0.90 -29.79
N LEU A 502 15.15 0.28 -29.58
CA LEU A 502 15.27 -1.16 -29.39
C LEU A 502 14.98 -1.56 -27.94
N ASP A 503 14.03 -2.47 -27.75
CA ASP A 503 13.75 -3.06 -26.44
C ASP A 503 14.83 -4.11 -26.08
N PRO A 504 15.63 -3.92 -25.01
CA PRO A 504 16.67 -4.85 -24.61
C PRO A 504 16.17 -6.26 -24.25
N ARG A 505 14.89 -6.40 -23.89
CA ARG A 505 14.27 -7.70 -23.57
C ARG A 505 13.59 -8.35 -24.76
N SER A 506 13.62 -7.73 -25.94
CA SER A 506 13.06 -8.32 -27.16
C SER A 506 13.85 -9.57 -27.59
N THR A 507 13.13 -10.56 -28.12
CA THR A 507 13.71 -11.74 -28.80
C THR A 507 14.61 -11.35 -29.98
N HIS A 508 14.37 -10.19 -30.59
CA HIS A 508 15.07 -9.68 -31.75
C HIS A 508 16.17 -8.67 -31.41
N TYR A 509 16.45 -8.44 -30.12
CA TYR A 509 17.42 -7.42 -29.71
C TYR A 509 18.82 -7.66 -30.32
N ALA A 510 19.30 -8.91 -30.28
CA ALA A 510 20.60 -9.28 -30.86
C ALA A 510 20.71 -8.95 -32.36
N SER A 511 19.72 -9.37 -33.15
CA SER A 511 19.70 -9.12 -34.59
C SER A 511 19.55 -7.64 -34.90
N ASN A 512 18.73 -6.92 -34.11
CA ASN A 512 18.55 -5.49 -34.31
C ASN A 512 19.84 -4.71 -34.01
N LEU A 513 20.65 -5.14 -33.03
CA LEU A 513 21.97 -4.55 -32.78
C LEU A 513 22.94 -4.80 -33.94
N GLU A 514 22.94 -6.01 -34.52
CA GLU A 514 23.75 -6.33 -35.70
C GLU A 514 23.35 -5.46 -36.91
N ASP A 515 22.05 -5.28 -37.12
CA ASP A 515 21.52 -4.40 -38.16
C ASP A 515 21.93 -2.93 -37.94
N LEU A 516 21.95 -2.45 -36.69
CA LEU A 516 22.42 -1.09 -36.35
C LEU A 516 23.92 -0.92 -36.60
N LEU A 517 24.73 -1.91 -36.22
CA LEU A 517 26.17 -1.91 -36.51
C LEU A 517 26.43 -1.86 -38.02
N GLY A 518 25.63 -2.58 -38.81
CA GLY A 518 25.70 -2.53 -40.27
C GLY A 518 25.23 -1.20 -40.87
N ARG A 519 24.25 -0.54 -40.25
CA ARG A 519 23.67 0.74 -40.71
C ARG A 519 24.56 1.95 -40.40
N TYR A 520 25.25 1.93 -39.25
CA TYR A 520 26.06 3.04 -38.75
C TYR A 520 27.54 2.67 -38.54
N PRO A 521 28.26 2.19 -39.56
CA PRO A 521 29.66 1.82 -39.43
C PRO A 521 30.53 3.06 -39.19
N GLY A 522 31.48 2.95 -38.26
CA GLY A 522 32.37 4.03 -37.86
C GLY A 522 31.66 5.13 -37.06
N SER A 523 30.48 4.85 -36.50
CA SER A 523 29.78 5.84 -35.67
C SER A 523 30.43 5.97 -34.31
N ALA A 524 30.26 7.13 -33.65
CA ALA A 524 30.70 7.34 -32.28
C ALA A 524 30.09 6.29 -31.31
N LEU A 525 28.90 5.77 -31.64
CA LEU A 525 28.16 4.76 -30.88
C LEU A 525 28.61 3.31 -31.14
N GLU A 526 29.48 3.07 -32.13
CA GLU A 526 29.85 1.72 -32.56
C GLU A 526 30.38 0.86 -31.41
N ASP A 527 31.22 1.44 -30.54
CA ASP A 527 31.87 0.71 -29.44
C ASP A 527 30.86 0.32 -28.34
N ASN A 528 29.88 1.18 -28.05
CA ASN A 528 28.75 0.92 -27.17
C ASN A 528 27.77 -0.11 -27.76
N LEU A 529 27.55 -0.12 -29.08
CA LEU A 529 26.77 -1.17 -29.76
C LEU A 529 27.47 -2.53 -29.68
N LEU A 530 28.79 -2.56 -29.86
CA LEU A 530 29.60 -3.78 -29.68
C LEU A 530 29.54 -4.28 -28.23
N LEU A 531 29.61 -3.38 -27.25
CA LEU A 531 29.43 -3.72 -25.83
C LEU A 531 28.04 -4.32 -25.56
N ALA A 532 26.98 -3.71 -26.05
CA ALA A 532 25.62 -4.24 -25.91
C ALA A 532 25.48 -5.64 -26.55
N SER A 533 26.09 -5.85 -27.71
CA SER A 533 26.13 -7.16 -28.39
C SER A 533 26.94 -8.20 -27.60
N ALA A 534 28.05 -7.81 -26.97
CA ALA A 534 28.85 -8.68 -26.09
C ALA A 534 28.07 -9.12 -24.83
N LEU A 535 27.14 -8.31 -24.35
CA LEU A 535 26.30 -8.59 -23.17
C LEU A 535 25.04 -9.40 -23.47
N THR A 536 24.64 -9.49 -24.74
CA THR A 536 23.41 -10.18 -25.17
C THR A 536 23.40 -11.69 -24.90
N PRO A 537 24.52 -12.44 -25.00
CA PRO A 537 24.52 -13.88 -24.69
C PRO A 537 24.08 -14.19 -23.25
N ARG A 538 23.34 -15.29 -23.09
CA ARG A 538 22.83 -15.72 -21.78
C ARG A 538 23.88 -16.34 -20.87
N SER A 539 24.83 -17.08 -21.44
CA SER A 539 25.88 -17.74 -20.68
C SER A 539 26.88 -16.71 -20.15
N ALA A 540 27.10 -16.70 -18.84
CA ALA A 540 28.13 -15.87 -18.20
C ALA A 540 29.51 -16.11 -18.83
N ALA A 541 29.90 -17.37 -19.05
CA ALA A 541 31.15 -17.72 -19.71
C ALA A 541 31.28 -17.14 -21.13
N THR A 542 30.19 -17.12 -21.90
CA THR A 542 30.19 -16.50 -23.24
C THR A 542 30.31 -14.99 -23.17
N ARG A 543 29.60 -14.35 -22.22
CA ARG A 543 29.73 -12.90 -21.97
C ARG A 543 31.16 -12.54 -21.55
N ILE A 544 31.75 -13.30 -20.63
CA ILE A 544 33.15 -13.11 -20.19
C ILE A 544 34.11 -13.20 -21.37
N ALA A 545 33.98 -14.23 -22.22
CA ALA A 545 34.84 -14.40 -23.39
C ALA A 545 34.72 -13.21 -24.36
N ARG A 546 33.48 -12.80 -24.69
CA ARG A 546 33.23 -11.66 -25.60
C ARG A 546 33.69 -10.32 -25.02
N LEU A 547 33.48 -10.07 -23.72
CA LEU A 547 33.94 -8.84 -23.06
C LEU A 547 35.47 -8.78 -23.01
N ARG A 548 36.15 -9.90 -22.74
CA ARG A 548 37.61 -9.97 -22.80
C ARG A 548 38.13 -9.69 -24.21
N GLU A 549 37.51 -10.29 -25.23
CA GLU A 549 37.85 -10.01 -26.63
C GLU A 549 37.65 -8.53 -26.98
N LEU A 550 36.51 -7.95 -26.58
CA LEU A 550 36.19 -6.54 -26.80
C LEU A 550 37.22 -5.59 -26.13
N LEU A 551 37.68 -5.91 -24.92
CA LEU A 551 38.68 -5.11 -24.21
C LEU A 551 40.08 -5.14 -24.84
N LEU A 552 40.36 -6.11 -25.70
CA LEU A 552 41.59 -6.15 -26.52
C LEU A 552 41.52 -5.21 -27.72
N ASP A 553 40.31 -4.78 -28.12
CA ASP A 553 40.15 -3.83 -29.23
C ASP A 553 40.62 -2.43 -28.79
N ALA A 554 41.62 -1.91 -29.48
CA ALA A 554 42.15 -0.57 -29.24
C ALA A 554 41.15 0.54 -29.61
N ARG A 555 40.11 0.22 -30.39
CA ARG A 555 39.05 1.15 -30.79
C ARG A 555 38.04 1.44 -29.68
N LEU A 556 38.01 0.64 -28.62
CA LEU A 556 37.11 0.83 -27.47
C LEU A 556 37.51 2.10 -26.71
N ASN A 557 36.70 3.15 -26.82
CA ASN A 557 36.99 4.47 -26.29
C ASN A 557 36.14 4.75 -25.05
N ASP A 558 34.96 5.34 -25.21
CA ASP A 558 34.07 5.72 -24.10
C ASP A 558 33.30 4.52 -23.53
N ALA A 559 33.09 3.45 -24.31
CA ALA A 559 32.51 2.20 -23.79
C ALA A 559 33.48 1.41 -22.87
N ARG A 560 34.78 1.76 -22.84
CA ARG A 560 35.82 1.04 -22.08
C ARG A 560 35.54 0.91 -20.58
N PRO A 561 35.28 2.00 -19.82
CA PRO A 561 34.94 1.89 -18.40
C PRO A 561 33.71 1.01 -18.15
N ALA A 562 32.68 1.10 -19.00
CA ALA A 562 31.49 0.28 -18.93
C ALA A 562 31.83 -1.21 -19.15
N ALA A 563 32.62 -1.52 -20.17
CA ALA A 563 33.04 -2.89 -20.49
C ALA A 563 33.85 -3.55 -19.36
N ILE A 564 34.77 -2.82 -18.72
CA ILE A 564 35.54 -3.32 -17.56
C ILE A 564 34.59 -3.57 -16.37
N TYR A 565 33.68 -2.63 -16.10
CA TYR A 565 32.70 -2.76 -15.02
C TYR A 565 31.77 -3.96 -15.24
N ASP A 566 31.21 -4.11 -16.44
CA ASP A 566 30.31 -5.23 -16.74
C ASP A 566 31.05 -6.57 -16.76
N LEU A 567 32.32 -6.62 -17.18
CA LEU A 567 33.13 -7.84 -17.03
C LEU A 567 33.29 -8.21 -15.56
N ALA A 568 33.58 -7.25 -14.68
CA ALA A 568 33.65 -7.47 -13.25
C ALA A 568 32.33 -8.00 -12.69
N ARG A 569 31.19 -7.43 -13.12
CA ARG A 569 29.85 -7.90 -12.71
C ARG A 569 29.56 -9.32 -13.16
N VAL A 570 29.87 -9.68 -14.40
CA VAL A 570 29.65 -11.04 -14.90
C VAL A 570 30.59 -12.05 -14.23
N LEU A 571 31.82 -11.65 -13.86
CA LEU A 571 32.72 -12.48 -13.05
C LEU A 571 32.19 -12.68 -11.62
N GLU A 572 31.55 -11.68 -11.03
CA GLU A 572 30.85 -11.82 -9.75
C GLU A 572 29.70 -12.85 -9.85
N GLU A 573 28.92 -12.81 -10.94
CA GLU A 573 27.87 -13.80 -11.26
C GLU A 573 28.44 -15.23 -11.43
N ASP A 574 29.65 -15.35 -12.01
CA ASP A 574 30.36 -16.62 -12.22
C ASP A 574 31.19 -17.06 -10.99
N TYR A 575 30.94 -16.47 -9.81
CA TYR A 575 31.61 -16.78 -8.54
C TYR A 575 33.13 -16.56 -8.53
N GLN A 576 33.62 -15.56 -9.28
CA GLN A 576 35.04 -15.14 -9.32
C GLN A 576 35.25 -13.75 -8.67
N PRO A 577 34.95 -13.58 -7.36
CA PRO A 577 34.89 -12.25 -6.72
C PRO A 577 36.26 -11.57 -6.60
N ALA A 578 37.37 -12.32 -6.58
CA ALA A 578 38.72 -11.75 -6.47
C ALA A 578 39.13 -11.02 -7.76
N GLU A 579 38.89 -11.64 -8.92
CA GLU A 579 39.13 -11.01 -10.22
C GLU A 579 38.17 -9.83 -10.44
N ALA A 580 36.89 -10.01 -10.08
CA ALA A 580 35.90 -8.94 -10.15
C ALA A 580 36.31 -7.71 -9.31
N GLN A 581 36.81 -7.92 -8.08
CA GLN A 581 37.26 -6.83 -7.21
C GLN A 581 38.41 -6.03 -7.83
N GLU A 582 39.35 -6.71 -8.51
CA GLU A 582 40.47 -6.04 -9.16
C GLU A 582 40.03 -5.19 -10.35
N LEU A 583 39.12 -5.71 -11.18
CA LEU A 583 38.56 -4.95 -12.29
C LEU A 583 37.74 -3.74 -11.80
N TYR A 584 36.99 -3.87 -10.70
CA TYR A 584 36.31 -2.71 -10.10
C TYR A 584 37.32 -1.64 -9.65
N ARG A 585 38.43 -2.02 -9.02
CA ARG A 585 39.50 -1.07 -8.66
C ARG A 585 40.12 -0.42 -9.91
N GLN A 586 40.32 -1.20 -10.96
CA GLN A 586 40.83 -0.69 -12.22
C GLN A 586 39.92 0.40 -12.81
N VAL A 587 38.59 0.23 -12.78
CA VAL A 587 37.64 1.29 -13.19
C VAL A 587 37.81 2.54 -12.35
N MET A 588 37.93 2.39 -11.02
CA MET A 588 38.09 3.52 -10.10
C MET A 588 39.40 4.30 -10.33
N GLU A 589 40.50 3.60 -10.65
CA GLU A 589 41.83 4.19 -10.85
C GLU A 589 42.01 4.78 -12.25
N ALA A 590 41.61 4.05 -13.28
CA ALA A 590 41.79 4.46 -14.67
C ALA A 590 40.73 5.46 -15.14
N HIS A 591 39.52 5.42 -14.58
CA HIS A 591 38.37 6.22 -15.01
C HIS A 591 37.64 6.90 -13.84
N PRO A 592 38.33 7.70 -12.99
CA PRO A 592 37.75 8.25 -11.76
C PRO A 592 36.59 9.24 -11.98
N LEU A 593 36.47 9.81 -13.19
CA LEU A 593 35.38 10.73 -13.56
C LEU A 593 34.18 10.02 -14.19
N SER A 594 34.30 8.73 -14.50
CA SER A 594 33.22 7.97 -15.14
C SER A 594 32.14 7.59 -14.11
N PRO A 595 30.85 7.59 -14.46
CA PRO A 595 29.78 7.14 -13.56
C PRO A 595 29.99 5.71 -13.05
N TRP A 596 30.68 4.86 -13.84
CA TRP A 596 30.99 3.48 -13.48
C TRP A 596 31.95 3.36 -12.28
N ALA A 597 32.75 4.40 -11.98
CA ALA A 597 33.67 4.38 -10.83
C ALA A 597 32.92 4.43 -9.49
N ASP A 598 31.82 5.20 -9.40
CA ASP A 598 30.98 5.27 -8.19
C ASP A 598 30.31 3.93 -7.89
N ASP A 599 29.83 3.24 -8.94
CA ASP A 599 29.21 1.93 -8.82
C ASP A 599 30.23 0.84 -8.51
N ALA A 600 31.42 0.91 -9.12
CA ALA A 600 32.54 0.02 -8.83
C ALA A 600 32.95 0.12 -7.35
N LYS A 601 33.04 1.34 -6.82
CA LYS A 601 33.32 1.58 -5.40
C LYS A 601 32.29 0.90 -4.49
N ALA A 602 31.00 1.06 -4.81
CA ALA A 602 29.92 0.43 -4.05
C ALA A 602 30.00 -1.12 -4.09
N ALA A 603 30.34 -1.68 -5.26
CA ALA A 603 30.51 -3.13 -5.43
C ALA A 603 31.71 -3.66 -4.61
N VAL A 604 32.84 -2.96 -4.60
CA VAL A 604 34.02 -3.30 -3.80
C VAL A 604 33.71 -3.27 -2.30
N GLU A 605 32.98 -2.25 -1.82
CA GLU A 605 32.54 -2.18 -0.42
C GLU A 605 31.64 -3.37 -0.05
N ARG A 606 30.69 -3.74 -0.92
CA ARG A 606 29.81 -4.90 -0.74
C ARG A 606 30.60 -6.21 -0.67
N LEU A 607 31.51 -6.45 -1.62
CA LEU A 607 32.34 -7.66 -1.65
C LEU A 607 33.24 -7.75 -0.41
N THR A 608 33.78 -6.63 0.05
CA THR A 608 34.61 -6.57 1.26
C THR A 608 33.79 -6.90 2.51
N GLN A 609 32.57 -6.38 2.63
CA GLN A 609 31.66 -6.73 3.74
C GLN A 609 31.23 -8.21 3.71
N MET A 610 31.00 -8.78 2.53
CA MET A 610 30.69 -10.21 2.39
C MET A 610 31.88 -11.09 2.80
N ALA A 611 33.10 -10.69 2.41
CA ALA A 611 34.32 -11.39 2.83
C ALA A 611 34.53 -11.31 4.34
N ALA A 612 34.26 -10.17 4.98
CA ALA A 612 34.41 -10.00 6.43
C ALA A 612 33.35 -10.76 7.27
N ARG A 613 32.24 -11.19 6.66
CA ARG A 613 31.20 -12.00 7.33
C ARG A 613 31.41 -13.49 7.22
N ARG A 614 32.28 -13.94 6.31
CA ARG A 614 32.71 -15.33 6.18
C ARG A 614 33.86 -15.59 7.14
#